data_AF-A0AAV2I4J7-F1
#
_entry.id   AF-A0AAV2I4J7-F1
#
_cell.length_a   1.000
_cell.length_b   1.000
_cell.length_c   1.000
_cell.angle_alpha   90.00
_cell.angle_beta   90.00
_cell.angle_gamma   90.00
#
_symmetry.space_group_name_H-M   'P 1'
#
loop_
_entity.id
_entity.type
_entity.pdbx_description
1 polymer ?
#
loop_
_entity_poly.entity_id
_entity_poly.type
_entity_poly.pdbx_seq_one_letter_code
_entity_poly.pdbx_strand_id
1 'polypeptide(L)'
;MCGFHEKFINIIWMILMAITLTQEQKCGIAEEGKVYTLSLVIPPGSYKDEDVHIEANHGRIARCTLRTQTCINLHSNLYHTNLKKVEGSSVINVTVYNMTKTRFLSNDIVQFSYAFANDYQKQEMCEPKVFFRPRDIVCLHQITGEGLSLTCTAERIYPGGKCFFLLSFNREMSTIHSTSTSESIEELAEMPIYFKFNCNIFISKSTLVPALYHFNLSMYPSIYHSNTDVMYGTNDSLAIILDHPKLILENCPEYIEENKEVQCTCLNIDTSPINVFINWFTKDGQTVLGNAKSNVLKVKAKRIAQ
;
A
#
# COMPACT_ATOMS: atom_id res chain seq x y z
N MET A 1 31.23 -42.68 -34.32
CA MET A 1 31.03 -41.92 -33.06
C MET A 1 29.70 -41.15 -33.13
N CYS A 2 28.55 -41.83 -33.10
CA CYS A 2 27.22 -41.19 -33.18
C CYS A 2 26.23 -41.69 -32.10
N GLY A 3 26.66 -42.52 -31.14
CA GLY A 3 25.77 -43.14 -30.14
C GLY A 3 25.72 -42.44 -28.77
N PHE A 4 26.42 -41.32 -28.59
CA PHE A 4 26.51 -40.64 -27.28
C PHE A 4 25.54 -39.47 -27.12
N HIS A 5 25.01 -38.92 -28.21
CA HIS A 5 24.13 -37.75 -28.17
C HIS A 5 22.67 -38.07 -27.80
N GLU A 6 22.15 -39.24 -28.19
CA GLU A 6 20.74 -39.61 -27.92
C GLU A 6 20.48 -39.91 -26.44
N LYS A 7 21.46 -40.45 -25.70
CA LYS A 7 21.30 -40.73 -24.27
C LYS A 7 21.27 -39.47 -23.42
N PHE A 8 21.96 -38.40 -23.83
CA PHE A 8 21.97 -37.14 -23.09
C PHE A 8 20.66 -36.36 -23.23
N ILE A 9 20.02 -36.39 -24.40
CA ILE A 9 18.75 -35.69 -24.63
C ILE A 9 17.60 -36.31 -23.80
N ASN A 10 17.55 -37.64 -23.69
CA ASN A 10 16.54 -38.32 -22.87
C ASN A 10 16.68 -38.06 -21.37
N ILE A 11 17.92 -37.92 -20.87
CA ILE A 11 18.16 -37.58 -19.46
C ILE A 11 17.74 -36.13 -19.19
N ILE A 12 18.06 -35.19 -20.09
CA ILE A 12 17.65 -33.79 -19.95
C ILE A 12 16.12 -33.65 -20.00
N TRP A 13 15.42 -34.40 -20.86
CA TRP A 13 13.95 -34.42 -20.90
C TRP A 13 13.33 -35.05 -19.65
N MET A 14 13.90 -36.14 -19.11
CA MET A 14 13.41 -36.71 -17.85
C MET A 14 13.66 -35.78 -16.66
N ILE A 15 14.78 -35.03 -16.64
CA ILE A 15 15.06 -34.03 -15.60
C ILE A 15 14.14 -32.82 -15.75
N LEU A 16 13.90 -32.32 -16.97
CA LEU A 16 12.94 -31.23 -17.22
C LEU A 16 11.49 -31.63 -16.90
N MET A 17 11.10 -32.87 -17.16
CA MET A 17 9.80 -33.39 -16.74
C MET A 17 9.72 -33.60 -15.22
N ALA A 18 10.79 -34.05 -14.58
CA ALA A 18 10.84 -34.15 -13.11
C ALA A 18 10.78 -32.76 -12.42
N ILE A 19 11.41 -31.73 -13.00
CA ILE A 19 11.41 -30.35 -12.47
C ILE A 19 10.04 -29.66 -12.69
N THR A 20 9.26 -30.06 -13.70
CA THR A 20 7.92 -29.48 -13.94
C THR A 20 6.80 -30.14 -13.12
N LEU A 21 7.07 -31.24 -12.41
CA LEU A 21 6.05 -32.04 -11.71
C LEU A 21 5.96 -31.83 -10.20
N THR A 22 6.82 -31.00 -9.60
CA THR A 22 6.58 -30.48 -8.24
C THR A 22 6.00 -29.07 -8.33
N GLN A 23 4.84 -28.96 -8.98
CA GLN A 23 4.03 -27.76 -8.84
C GLN A 23 3.46 -27.82 -7.41
N GLU A 24 4.26 -27.37 -6.43
CA GLU A 24 3.79 -27.12 -5.07
C GLU A 24 2.47 -26.36 -5.21
N GLN A 25 1.42 -26.93 -4.62
CA GLN A 25 0.11 -26.32 -4.63
C GLN A 25 0.19 -25.01 -3.83
N LYS A 26 0.49 -23.91 -4.53
CA LYS A 26 0.65 -22.60 -3.90
C LYS A 26 -0.71 -22.13 -3.42
N CYS A 27 -0.86 -22.10 -2.11
CA CYS A 27 -2.01 -21.48 -1.47
C CYS A 27 -2.08 -20.02 -1.86
N GLY A 28 -3.27 -19.60 -2.31
CA GLY A 28 -3.54 -18.21 -2.59
C GLY A 28 -3.53 -17.36 -1.33
N ILE A 29 -3.63 -16.05 -1.53
CA ILE A 29 -3.78 -15.07 -0.46
C ILE A 29 -5.28 -14.91 -0.15
N ALA A 30 -5.61 -14.74 1.13
CA ALA A 30 -6.97 -14.47 1.58
C ALA A 30 -7.06 -13.13 2.32
N GLU A 31 -8.08 -12.33 1.98
CA GLU A 31 -8.40 -11.11 2.73
C GLU A 31 -9.33 -11.46 3.89
N GLU A 32 -9.01 -10.99 5.09
CA GLU A 32 -9.84 -11.17 6.27
C GLU A 32 -11.24 -10.55 6.10
N GLY A 33 -12.27 -11.25 6.58
CA GLY A 33 -13.67 -10.89 6.41
C GLY A 33 -14.26 -11.24 5.05
N LYS A 34 -13.48 -11.80 4.12
CA LYS A 34 -13.91 -12.12 2.75
C LYS A 34 -14.01 -13.63 2.52
N VAL A 35 -14.69 -13.97 1.43
CA VAL A 35 -14.80 -15.34 0.93
C VAL A 35 -13.47 -15.74 0.28
N TYR A 36 -12.94 -16.91 0.64
CA TYR A 36 -11.75 -17.50 0.04
C TYR A 36 -12.11 -18.85 -0.58
N THR A 37 -11.56 -19.20 -1.74
CA THR A 37 -11.76 -20.52 -2.35
C THR A 37 -10.42 -21.16 -2.67
N LEU A 38 -10.22 -22.35 -2.11
CA LEU A 38 -9.11 -23.24 -2.43
C LEU A 38 -9.56 -24.26 -3.48
N SER A 39 -8.74 -24.50 -4.50
CA SER A 39 -8.96 -25.55 -5.48
C SER A 39 -7.90 -26.65 -5.31
N LEU A 40 -8.35 -27.86 -5.02
CA LEU A 40 -7.54 -29.08 -4.94
C LEU A 40 -7.74 -29.88 -6.22
N VAL A 41 -6.65 -30.18 -6.93
CA VAL A 41 -6.70 -30.93 -8.19
C VAL A 41 -6.19 -32.35 -7.93
N ILE A 42 -7.07 -33.31 -8.08
CA ILE A 42 -6.77 -34.74 -7.95
C ILE A 42 -6.54 -35.29 -9.37
N PRO A 43 -5.32 -35.78 -9.68
CA PRO A 43 -5.00 -36.26 -11.01
C PRO A 43 -5.80 -37.51 -11.41
N PRO A 44 -5.95 -37.77 -12.72
CA PRO A 44 -6.65 -38.94 -13.21
C PRO A 44 -5.96 -40.22 -12.78
N GLY A 45 -6.74 -41.25 -12.43
CA GLY A 45 -6.21 -42.57 -12.13
C GLY A 45 -5.53 -42.72 -10.78
N SER A 46 -5.41 -41.63 -10.00
CA SER A 46 -4.86 -41.72 -8.65
C SER A 46 -5.68 -42.68 -7.79
N TYR A 47 -7.01 -42.55 -7.75
CA TYR A 47 -7.85 -43.43 -6.92
C TYR A 47 -9.28 -43.52 -7.47
N LYS A 48 -9.68 -44.71 -7.95
CA LYS A 48 -11.05 -44.98 -8.42
C LYS A 48 -11.82 -45.57 -7.23
N ASP A 49 -12.87 -44.89 -6.80
CA ASP A 49 -13.80 -45.28 -5.72
C ASP A 49 -13.49 -44.85 -4.28
N GLU A 50 -12.56 -43.91 -4.09
CA GLU A 50 -12.21 -43.44 -2.75
C GLU A 50 -12.94 -42.15 -2.34
N ASP A 51 -13.19 -42.07 -1.04
CA ASP A 51 -13.61 -40.84 -0.40
C ASP A 51 -12.40 -39.99 -0.06
N VAL A 52 -12.55 -38.70 -0.31
CA VAL A 52 -11.59 -37.66 0.06
C VAL A 52 -12.15 -36.93 1.27
N HIS A 53 -11.45 -37.02 2.39
CA HIS A 53 -11.75 -36.21 3.56
C HIS A 53 -11.06 -34.87 3.42
N ILE A 54 -11.79 -33.78 3.65
CA ILE A 54 -11.22 -32.43 3.72
C ILE A 54 -11.22 -32.01 5.17
N GLU A 55 -10.05 -31.63 5.65
CA GLU A 55 -9.82 -31.19 7.01
C GLU A 55 -9.34 -29.74 6.99
N ALA A 56 -9.73 -28.98 8.01
CA ALA A 56 -9.21 -27.66 8.29
C ALA A 56 -8.83 -27.61 9.77
N ASN A 57 -7.61 -27.15 10.05
CA ASN A 57 -7.02 -27.18 11.39
C ASN A 57 -6.94 -28.62 11.92
N HIS A 58 -7.83 -28.98 12.85
CA HIS A 58 -7.91 -30.29 13.50
C HIS A 58 -9.29 -30.97 13.34
N GLY A 59 -10.13 -30.47 12.42
CA GLY A 59 -11.49 -30.96 12.23
C GLY A 59 -11.79 -31.27 10.77
N ARG A 60 -12.58 -32.32 10.55
CA ARG A 60 -13.11 -32.66 9.22
C ARG A 60 -14.22 -31.68 8.85
N ILE A 61 -14.07 -30.99 7.72
CA ILE A 61 -15.05 -30.01 7.22
C ILE A 61 -15.93 -30.55 6.09
N ALA A 62 -15.42 -31.52 5.33
CA ALA A 62 -16.18 -32.17 4.28
C ALA A 62 -15.72 -33.60 3.99
N ARG A 63 -16.58 -34.38 3.35
CA ARG A 63 -16.26 -35.67 2.74
C ARG A 63 -16.76 -35.64 1.30
N CYS A 64 -15.88 -35.88 0.34
CA CYS A 64 -16.21 -35.92 -1.07
C CYS A 64 -16.05 -37.34 -1.62
N THR A 65 -17.07 -37.86 -2.28
CA THR A 65 -17.04 -39.17 -2.95
C THR A 65 -16.77 -38.96 -4.42
N LEU A 66 -15.56 -39.31 -4.88
CA LEU A 66 -15.12 -39.04 -6.26
C LEU A 66 -16.01 -39.69 -7.32
N ARG A 67 -16.53 -40.88 -7.02
CA ARG A 67 -17.40 -41.67 -7.92
C ARG A 67 -18.75 -41.00 -8.17
N THR A 68 -19.42 -40.55 -7.10
CA THR A 68 -20.74 -39.92 -7.19
C THR A 68 -20.67 -38.43 -7.48
N GLN A 69 -19.46 -37.85 -7.46
CA GLN A 69 -19.23 -36.40 -7.62
C GLN A 69 -20.01 -35.56 -6.60
N THR A 70 -20.17 -36.08 -5.38
CA THR A 70 -20.87 -35.39 -4.30
C THR A 70 -19.92 -35.07 -3.17
N CYS A 71 -20.18 -33.95 -2.49
CA CYS A 71 -19.50 -33.59 -1.25
C CYS A 71 -20.55 -33.34 -0.17
N ILE A 72 -20.30 -33.89 1.01
CA ILE A 72 -21.09 -33.66 2.21
C ILE A 72 -20.31 -32.67 3.08
N ASN A 73 -20.87 -31.48 3.27
CA ASN A 73 -20.31 -30.44 4.12
C ASN A 73 -20.74 -30.67 5.56
N LEU A 74 -19.79 -30.83 6.47
CA LEU A 74 -20.05 -31.06 7.90
C LEU A 74 -20.25 -29.73 8.67
N HIS A 75 -19.70 -28.64 8.13
CA HIS A 75 -19.76 -27.30 8.73
C HIS A 75 -20.21 -26.25 7.69
N SER A 76 -21.44 -26.42 7.18
CA SER A 76 -21.99 -25.64 6.05
C SER A 76 -22.13 -24.13 6.31
N ASN A 77 -22.17 -23.71 7.58
CA ASN A 77 -22.20 -22.29 7.97
C ASN A 77 -20.85 -21.59 7.78
N LEU A 78 -19.75 -22.35 7.69
CA LEU A 78 -18.39 -21.83 7.62
C LEU A 78 -17.71 -22.18 6.30
N TYR A 79 -18.03 -23.35 5.76
CA TYR A 79 -17.39 -23.93 4.59
C TYR A 79 -18.43 -24.42 3.58
N HIS A 80 -18.06 -24.34 2.31
CA HIS A 80 -18.78 -24.99 1.23
C HIS A 80 -17.80 -25.68 0.30
N THR A 81 -17.94 -26.99 0.19
CA THR A 81 -17.13 -27.83 -0.68
C THR A 81 -17.96 -28.31 -1.86
N ASN A 82 -17.41 -28.17 -3.06
CA ASN A 82 -17.94 -28.75 -4.28
C ASN A 82 -16.87 -29.58 -4.98
N LEU A 83 -17.30 -30.56 -5.76
CA LEU A 83 -16.44 -31.43 -6.56
C LEU A 83 -16.90 -31.36 -8.01
N LYS A 84 -15.96 -31.13 -8.92
CA LYS A 84 -16.21 -31.09 -10.37
C LYS A 84 -15.17 -31.92 -11.09
N LYS A 85 -15.58 -32.64 -12.14
CA LYS A 85 -14.65 -33.36 -13.01
C LYS A 85 -14.21 -32.47 -14.16
N VAL A 86 -12.91 -32.31 -14.36
CA VAL A 86 -12.31 -31.47 -15.41
C VAL A 86 -11.24 -32.29 -16.12
N GLU A 87 -11.44 -32.56 -17.42
CA GLU A 87 -10.43 -33.21 -18.29
C GLU A 87 -9.83 -34.52 -17.74
N GLY A 88 -10.64 -35.31 -17.05
CA GLY A 88 -10.21 -36.58 -16.43
C GLY A 88 -9.72 -36.44 -14.99
N SER A 89 -9.35 -35.23 -14.55
CA SER A 89 -9.05 -34.89 -13.16
C SER A 89 -10.32 -34.60 -12.36
N SER A 90 -10.22 -34.71 -11.04
CA SER A 90 -11.25 -34.27 -10.11
C SER A 90 -10.78 -33.01 -9.39
N VAL A 91 -11.57 -31.95 -9.42
CA VAL A 91 -11.26 -30.67 -8.77
C VAL A 91 -12.23 -30.47 -7.61
N ILE A 92 -11.69 -30.44 -6.39
CA ILE A 92 -12.45 -30.11 -5.18
C ILE A 92 -12.22 -28.64 -4.88
N ASN A 93 -13.28 -27.83 -4.90
CA ASN A 93 -13.20 -26.45 -4.43
C ASN A 93 -13.75 -26.36 -3.01
N VAL A 94 -12.97 -25.78 -2.13
CA VAL A 94 -13.32 -25.51 -0.74
C VAL A 94 -13.43 -24.00 -0.56
N THR A 95 -14.66 -23.52 -0.39
CA THR A 95 -14.98 -22.12 -0.16
C THR A 95 -15.15 -21.87 1.34
N VAL A 96 -14.41 -20.90 1.88
CA VAL A 96 -14.51 -20.40 3.25
C VAL A 96 -15.25 -19.06 3.19
N TYR A 97 -16.38 -18.92 3.88
CA TYR A 97 -17.23 -17.72 3.73
C TYR A 97 -16.72 -16.48 4.45
N ASN A 98 -16.03 -16.66 5.57
CA ASN A 98 -15.49 -15.57 6.37
C ASN A 98 -14.10 -15.96 6.86
N MET A 99 -13.09 -15.54 6.12
CA MET A 99 -11.70 -15.76 6.52
C MET A 99 -11.36 -14.87 7.71
N THR A 100 -10.90 -15.42 8.84
CA THR A 100 -10.65 -14.65 10.06
C THR A 100 -9.31 -14.99 10.64
N LYS A 101 -8.47 -14.03 11.05
CA LYS A 101 -7.15 -14.27 11.62
C LYS A 101 -7.19 -14.97 12.99
N THR A 102 -8.20 -14.76 13.83
CA THR A 102 -8.34 -15.39 15.17
C THR A 102 -8.53 -16.90 15.13
N ARG A 103 -8.96 -17.45 14.00
CA ARG A 103 -8.92 -18.90 13.78
C ARG A 103 -7.49 -19.43 13.55
N PHE A 104 -6.44 -18.59 13.67
CA PHE A 104 -5.06 -18.86 13.28
C PHE A 104 -3.97 -18.52 14.31
N LEU A 105 -4.30 -18.08 15.53
CA LEU A 105 -3.29 -17.72 16.54
C LEU A 105 -3.02 -18.81 17.59
N SER A 106 -3.68 -19.96 17.49
CA SER A 106 -3.50 -21.13 18.34
C SER A 106 -2.89 -22.30 17.56
N ASN A 107 -1.74 -22.14 16.90
CA ASN A 107 -1.17 -23.20 16.01
C ASN A 107 -2.14 -23.70 14.90
N ASP A 108 -3.31 -23.07 14.77
CA ASP A 108 -4.39 -23.40 13.86
C ASP A 108 -4.12 -22.72 12.51
N ILE A 109 -3.02 -23.10 11.90
CA ILE A 109 -2.89 -22.93 10.46
C ILE A 109 -4.16 -23.58 9.87
N VAL A 110 -4.92 -22.85 9.04
CA VAL A 110 -5.90 -23.50 8.15
C VAL A 110 -5.11 -24.30 7.15
N GLN A 111 -4.70 -25.45 7.64
CA GLN A 111 -4.05 -26.50 6.94
C GLN A 111 -5.20 -27.25 6.29
N PHE A 112 -5.39 -26.99 5.01
CA PHE A 112 -6.23 -27.88 4.24
C PHE A 112 -5.42 -29.14 4.03
N SER A 113 -5.82 -30.20 4.72
CA SER A 113 -5.37 -31.53 4.41
C SER A 113 -6.48 -32.34 3.79
N TYR A 114 -6.07 -33.24 2.91
CA TYR A 114 -6.93 -34.31 2.48
C TYR A 114 -6.26 -35.65 2.63
N ALA A 115 -7.08 -36.67 2.90
CA ALA A 115 -6.66 -38.06 3.03
C ALA A 115 -7.66 -38.95 2.30
N PHE A 116 -7.12 -40.02 1.72
CA PHE A 116 -7.92 -41.08 1.12
C PHE A 116 -8.27 -42.12 2.19
N ALA A 117 -9.49 -42.66 2.16
CA ALA A 117 -9.98 -43.57 3.19
C ALA A 117 -9.07 -44.80 3.46
N ASN A 118 -8.31 -45.25 2.46
CA ASN A 118 -7.43 -46.42 2.54
C ASN A 118 -5.93 -46.07 2.57
N ASP A 119 -5.56 -44.81 2.32
CA ASP A 119 -4.17 -44.36 2.24
C ASP A 119 -3.99 -43.03 2.98
N TYR A 120 -3.83 -43.15 4.30
CA TYR A 120 -3.57 -42.03 5.20
C TYR A 120 -2.18 -41.37 4.97
N GLN A 121 -1.33 -41.89 4.07
CA GLN A 121 0.04 -41.41 3.93
C GLN A 121 0.20 -40.21 3.01
N LYS A 122 -0.77 -39.93 2.11
CA LYS A 122 -0.68 -38.77 1.23
C LYS A 122 -1.52 -37.61 1.76
N GLN A 123 -0.87 -36.73 2.52
CA GLN A 123 -1.43 -35.48 3.01
C GLN A 123 -0.75 -34.31 2.28
N GLU A 124 -1.49 -33.59 1.45
CA GLU A 124 -1.04 -32.28 0.98
C GLU A 124 -1.55 -31.23 1.95
N MET A 125 -0.66 -30.33 2.36
CA MET A 125 -0.95 -29.27 3.32
C MET A 125 -0.93 -27.94 2.57
N CYS A 126 -1.98 -27.14 2.77
CA CYS A 126 -2.05 -25.80 2.19
C CYS A 126 -2.35 -24.76 3.27
N GLU A 127 -1.48 -23.75 3.39
CA GLU A 127 -1.56 -22.64 4.34
C GLU A 127 -1.78 -21.30 3.59
N PRO A 128 -3.01 -20.78 3.53
CA PRO A 128 -3.26 -19.50 2.88
C PRO A 128 -2.67 -18.34 3.70
N LYS A 129 -1.99 -17.40 3.04
CA LYS A 129 -1.55 -16.17 3.68
C LYS A 129 -2.75 -15.25 3.88
N VAL A 130 -3.10 -14.97 5.13
CA VAL A 130 -4.18 -14.04 5.48
C VAL A 130 -3.64 -12.63 5.65
N PHE A 131 -4.33 -11.64 5.12
CA PHE A 131 -4.01 -10.22 5.35
C PHE A 131 -5.25 -9.43 5.76
N PHE A 132 -5.02 -8.31 6.42
CA PHE A 132 -6.04 -7.32 6.69
C PHE A 132 -5.71 -6.05 5.91
N ARG A 133 -6.60 -5.69 4.97
CA ARG A 133 -6.49 -4.47 4.18
C ARG A 133 -6.78 -3.25 5.07
N PRO A 134 -5.93 -2.21 5.09
CA PRO A 134 -6.21 -1.01 5.87
C PRO A 134 -7.51 -0.35 5.39
N ARG A 135 -8.28 0.20 6.33
CA ARG A 135 -9.50 0.97 6.06
C ARG A 135 -9.43 2.28 6.82
N ASP A 136 -10.26 3.22 6.40
CA ASP A 136 -10.46 4.50 7.08
C ASP A 136 -9.12 5.22 7.31
N ILE A 137 -8.31 5.30 6.25
CA ILE A 137 -7.02 6.00 6.28
C ILE A 137 -7.30 7.47 6.60
N VAL A 138 -6.60 8.02 7.58
CA VAL A 138 -6.68 9.43 7.95
C VAL A 138 -5.35 10.10 7.66
N CYS A 139 -5.36 11.07 6.75
CA CYS A 139 -4.19 11.88 6.42
C CYS A 139 -4.29 13.28 7.02
N LEU A 140 -3.27 13.66 7.78
CA LEU A 140 -3.10 14.98 8.36
C LEU A 140 -1.85 15.62 7.77
N HIS A 141 -1.94 16.91 7.47
CA HIS A 141 -0.81 17.67 6.96
C HIS A 141 -0.50 18.85 7.88
N GLN A 142 0.78 19.19 7.96
CA GLN A 142 1.28 20.34 8.68
C GLN A 142 2.34 21.02 7.83
N ILE A 143 2.13 22.32 7.57
CA ILE A 143 3.14 23.14 6.92
C ILE A 143 3.89 23.89 8.01
N THR A 144 5.21 23.74 8.04
CA THR A 144 6.12 24.40 8.98
C THR A 144 7.08 25.32 8.21
N GLY A 145 7.89 26.09 8.93
CA GLY A 145 8.94 26.91 8.30
C GLY A 145 10.00 26.09 7.55
N GLU A 146 10.08 24.78 7.81
CA GLU A 146 11.04 23.84 7.21
C GLU A 146 10.47 23.12 5.98
N GLY A 147 9.15 22.97 5.86
CA GLY A 147 8.53 22.23 4.77
C GLY A 147 7.10 21.80 5.03
N LEU A 148 6.63 20.83 4.24
CA LEU A 148 5.32 20.20 4.37
C LEU A 148 5.52 18.78 4.91
N SER A 149 4.97 18.51 6.09
CA SER A 149 4.88 17.17 6.66
C SER A 149 3.49 16.61 6.42
N LEU A 150 3.39 15.39 5.91
CA LEU A 150 2.16 14.65 5.73
C LEU A 150 2.26 13.33 6.49
N THR A 151 1.35 13.13 7.43
CA THR A 151 1.23 11.93 8.25
C THR A 151 -0.11 11.28 7.94
N CYS A 152 -0.07 10.04 7.47
CA CYS A 152 -1.26 9.24 7.25
C CYS A 152 -1.27 8.05 8.19
N THR A 153 -2.43 7.71 8.73
CA THR A 153 -2.60 6.67 9.74
C THR A 153 -3.71 5.70 9.32
N ALA A 154 -3.46 4.41 9.51
CA ALA A 154 -4.47 3.36 9.47
C ALA A 154 -4.51 2.63 10.83
N GLU A 155 -5.71 2.46 11.39
CA GLU A 155 -5.86 1.84 12.71
C GLU A 155 -5.56 0.33 12.71
N ARG A 156 -5.79 -0.36 11.58
CA ARG A 156 -5.62 -1.81 11.48
C ARG A 156 -4.98 -2.21 10.16
N ILE A 157 -3.85 -2.88 10.25
CA ILE A 157 -3.19 -3.57 9.13
C ILE A 157 -2.54 -4.87 9.62
N TYR A 158 -2.43 -5.87 8.74
CA TYR A 158 -1.76 -7.15 9.04
C TYR A 158 -1.23 -7.80 7.75
N PRO A 159 -0.04 -8.44 7.73
CA PRO A 159 0.88 -8.73 8.86
C PRO A 159 1.79 -7.59 9.29
N GLY A 160 1.82 -6.51 8.54
CA GLY A 160 2.62 -5.31 8.77
C GLY A 160 2.30 -4.34 7.64
N GLY A 161 2.62 -3.06 7.79
CA GLY A 161 2.26 -2.05 6.81
C GLY A 161 3.43 -1.58 5.96
N LYS A 162 3.13 -1.22 4.72
CA LYS A 162 3.97 -0.36 3.86
C LYS A 162 3.09 0.71 3.24
N CYS A 163 3.71 1.78 2.80
CA CYS A 163 3.02 2.82 2.04
C CYS A 163 3.84 3.33 0.88
N PHE A 164 3.13 3.96 -0.04
CA PHE A 164 3.67 4.56 -1.24
C PHE A 164 2.97 5.89 -1.49
N PHE A 165 3.75 6.95 -1.72
CA PHE A 165 3.23 8.28 -2.04
C PHE A 165 3.59 8.64 -3.49
N LEU A 166 2.59 9.10 -4.22
CA LEU A 166 2.73 9.76 -5.51
C LEU A 166 2.41 11.23 -5.33
N LEU A 167 3.37 12.09 -5.65
CA LEU A 167 3.18 13.53 -5.64
C LEU A 167 2.98 14.01 -7.07
N SER A 168 1.98 14.85 -7.28
CA SER A 168 1.84 15.59 -8.54
C SER A 168 1.49 17.03 -8.30
N PHE A 169 2.16 17.93 -9.01
CA PHE A 169 1.88 19.36 -9.02
C PHE A 169 2.21 19.89 -10.41
N ASN A 170 1.45 20.88 -10.90
CA ASN A 170 1.66 21.46 -12.24
C ASN A 170 1.71 20.45 -13.40
N ARG A 171 0.99 19.32 -13.29
CA ARG A 171 1.01 18.18 -14.23
C ARG A 171 2.34 17.41 -14.32
N GLU A 172 3.33 17.78 -13.52
CA GLU A 172 4.52 16.97 -13.32
C GLU A 172 4.25 15.94 -12.23
N MET A 173 4.63 14.69 -12.48
CA MET A 173 4.46 13.59 -11.55
C MET A 173 5.83 13.20 -11.00
N SER A 174 5.99 13.28 -9.69
CA SER A 174 7.18 12.79 -9.00
C SER A 174 6.80 11.60 -8.12
N THR A 175 7.52 10.50 -8.30
CA THR A 175 7.39 9.33 -7.45
C THR A 175 8.28 9.54 -6.23
N ILE A 176 7.68 9.55 -5.03
CA ILE A 176 8.44 9.64 -3.79
C ILE A 176 8.19 8.35 -3.01
N HIS A 177 9.14 7.44 -3.08
CA HIS A 177 9.13 6.26 -2.23
C HIS A 177 9.53 6.67 -0.81
N SER A 178 8.54 6.84 0.07
CA SER A 178 8.81 6.97 1.50
C SER A 178 8.97 5.59 2.12
N THR A 179 10.18 5.26 2.53
CA THR A 179 10.45 4.18 3.49
C THR A 179 10.53 4.80 4.88
N SER A 180 9.38 5.08 5.50
CA SER A 180 9.34 5.44 6.92
C SER A 180 8.34 4.54 7.63
N THR A 181 8.90 3.52 8.28
CA THR A 181 8.24 2.63 9.23
C THR A 181 8.35 3.24 10.61
N SER A 182 7.26 3.80 11.14
CA SER A 182 7.04 3.74 12.59
C SER A 182 5.94 2.74 12.84
N GLU A 183 6.32 1.47 13.01
CA GLU A 183 5.46 0.46 13.61
C GLU A 183 5.35 0.81 15.10
N SER A 184 4.37 1.63 15.48
CA SER A 184 3.94 1.62 16.86
C SER A 184 3.13 0.35 17.05
N ILE A 185 3.78 -0.70 17.53
CA ILE A 185 3.10 -1.88 18.04
C ILE A 185 2.40 -1.44 19.34
N GLU A 186 1.25 -0.80 19.21
CA GLU A 186 0.28 -0.88 20.28
C GLU A 186 -0.28 -2.30 20.19
N GLU A 187 0.32 -3.22 20.96
CA GLU A 187 -0.31 -4.52 21.24
C GLU A 187 -1.62 -4.22 21.96
N LEU A 188 -2.67 -3.92 21.19
CA LEU A 188 -4.03 -3.99 21.68
C LEU A 188 -4.18 -5.40 22.24
N ALA A 189 -4.56 -5.52 23.51
CA ALA A 189 -4.69 -6.78 24.24
C ALA A 189 -5.77 -7.74 23.68
N GLU A 190 -6.20 -7.54 22.43
CA GLU A 190 -7.17 -8.31 21.70
C GLU A 190 -6.47 -9.20 20.68
N MET A 191 -6.53 -10.52 20.89
CA MET A 191 -6.25 -11.45 19.82
C MET A 191 -7.36 -11.32 18.76
N PRO A 192 -7.04 -11.02 17.49
CA PRO A 192 -5.72 -11.12 16.89
C PRO A 192 -4.96 -9.78 16.81
N ILE A 193 -3.63 -9.84 16.93
CA ILE A 193 -2.77 -8.64 16.93
C ILE A 193 -2.89 -7.89 15.59
N TYR A 194 -3.47 -6.70 15.58
CA TYR A 194 -3.41 -5.79 14.44
C TYR A 194 -2.37 -4.72 14.71
N PHE A 195 -1.79 -4.18 13.65
CA PHE A 195 -0.86 -3.07 13.77
C PHE A 195 -1.59 -1.78 13.41
N LYS A 196 -1.43 -0.76 14.27
CA LYS A 196 -1.64 0.62 13.88
C LYS A 196 -0.45 1.06 13.06
N PHE A 197 -0.70 1.63 11.89
CA PHE A 197 0.36 1.93 10.92
C PHE A 197 0.32 3.39 10.52
N ASN A 198 1.47 4.06 10.71
CA ASN A 198 1.65 5.47 10.39
C ASN A 198 2.70 5.61 9.28
N CYS A 199 2.39 6.44 8.30
CA CYS A 199 3.27 6.79 7.20
C CYS A 199 3.50 8.28 7.13
N ASN A 200 4.78 8.65 7.11
CA ASN A 200 5.20 10.04 7.17
C ASN A 200 6.05 10.38 5.95
N ILE A 201 5.66 11.41 5.21
CA ILE A 201 6.47 12.02 4.17
C ILE A 201 6.72 13.48 4.53
N PHE A 202 7.96 13.91 4.33
CA PHE A 202 8.37 15.30 4.52
C PHE A 202 8.92 15.85 3.21
N ILE A 203 8.36 16.97 2.76
CA ILE A 203 8.82 17.70 1.58
C ILE A 203 9.47 18.98 2.05
N SER A 204 10.77 19.11 1.77
CA SER A 204 11.54 20.30 2.13
C SER A 204 10.94 21.56 1.51
N LYS A 205 10.93 22.65 2.28
CA LYS A 205 10.54 23.98 1.79
C LYS A 205 11.27 24.39 0.51
N SER A 206 12.54 24.01 0.35
CA SER A 206 13.32 24.34 -0.86
C SER A 206 12.77 23.73 -2.14
N THR A 207 11.96 22.67 -2.02
CA THR A 207 11.30 21.99 -3.15
C THR A 207 9.84 22.41 -3.32
N LEU A 208 9.29 23.16 -2.35
CA LEU A 208 7.91 23.64 -2.42
C LEU A 208 7.85 24.94 -3.23
N VAL A 209 6.87 25.01 -4.11
CA VAL A 209 6.49 26.19 -4.87
C VAL A 209 5.00 26.43 -4.67
N PRO A 210 4.52 27.68 -4.76
CA PRO A 210 3.09 27.94 -4.71
C PRO A 210 2.36 27.22 -5.86
N ALA A 211 1.50 26.26 -5.52
CA ALA A 211 0.78 25.39 -6.43
C ALA A 211 -0.28 24.56 -5.69
N LEU A 212 -1.16 23.90 -6.46
CA LEU A 212 -2.01 22.83 -5.97
C LEU A 212 -1.25 21.49 -6.05
N TYR A 213 -1.01 20.88 -4.90
CA TYR A 213 -0.37 19.58 -4.76
C TYR A 213 -1.42 18.49 -4.59
N HIS A 214 -1.31 17.44 -5.40
CA HIS A 214 -2.10 16.22 -5.27
C HIS A 214 -1.20 15.09 -4.78
N PHE A 215 -1.55 14.55 -3.61
CA PHE A 215 -0.94 13.37 -3.03
C PHE A 215 -1.86 12.18 -3.28
N ASN A 216 -1.36 11.14 -3.93
CA ASN A 216 -2.01 9.83 -3.92
C ASN A 216 -1.19 8.91 -3.01
N LEU A 217 -1.83 8.36 -2.01
CA LEU A 217 -1.26 7.43 -1.06
C LEU A 217 -1.81 6.04 -1.36
N SER A 218 -0.95 5.03 -1.31
CA SER A 218 -1.34 3.63 -1.19
C SER A 218 -0.78 3.08 0.12
N MET A 219 -1.62 2.64 1.04
CA MET A 219 -1.22 1.85 2.22
C MET A 219 -1.57 0.39 2.00
N TYR A 220 -0.63 -0.52 2.23
CA TYR A 220 -0.81 -1.93 1.88
C TYR A 220 -0.08 -2.86 2.86
N PRO A 221 -0.62 -4.08 3.05
CA PRO A 221 -0.01 -5.07 3.93
C PRO A 221 1.25 -5.67 3.29
N SER A 222 2.29 -5.92 4.08
CA SER A 222 3.55 -6.51 3.60
C SER A 222 3.51 -8.05 3.59
N ILE A 223 2.76 -8.64 2.66
CA ILE A 223 2.49 -10.09 2.58
C ILE A 223 3.70 -10.89 2.05
N TYR A 224 4.37 -10.36 1.03
CA TYR A 224 5.57 -10.95 0.41
C TYR A 224 6.81 -10.09 0.60
N HIS A 225 6.67 -8.93 1.25
CA HIS A 225 7.73 -7.94 1.41
C HIS A 225 8.23 -7.36 0.07
N SER A 226 7.42 -7.42 -0.99
CA SER A 226 7.75 -6.90 -2.32
C SER A 226 6.86 -5.71 -2.70
N ASN A 227 7.15 -5.05 -3.83
CA ASN A 227 6.31 -3.97 -4.35
C ASN A 227 5.01 -4.46 -4.99
N THR A 228 4.87 -5.77 -5.26
CA THR A 228 3.62 -6.31 -5.79
C THR A 228 2.51 -6.30 -4.76
N ASP A 229 2.85 -6.18 -3.46
CA ASP A 229 1.88 -6.15 -2.37
C ASP A 229 0.95 -4.92 -2.43
N VAL A 230 1.30 -3.88 -3.20
CA VAL A 230 0.47 -2.68 -3.42
C VAL A 230 -0.94 -3.03 -3.91
N MET A 231 -1.12 -4.12 -4.65
CA MET A 231 -2.44 -4.56 -5.15
C MET A 231 -3.43 -4.94 -4.04
N TYR A 232 -2.92 -5.23 -2.83
CA TYR A 232 -3.71 -5.57 -1.64
C TYR A 232 -3.96 -4.35 -0.75
N GLY A 233 -3.57 -3.15 -1.21
CA GLY A 233 -3.70 -1.91 -0.47
C GLY A 233 -5.06 -1.23 -0.58
N THR A 234 -5.11 -0.10 0.11
CA THR A 234 -6.15 0.92 -0.01
C THR A 234 -5.48 2.20 -0.47
N ASN A 235 -6.10 2.82 -1.47
CA ASN A 235 -5.66 4.10 -2.01
C ASN A 235 -6.46 5.22 -1.37
N ASP A 236 -5.79 6.32 -1.07
CA ASP A 236 -6.40 7.57 -0.64
C ASP A 236 -5.74 8.74 -1.37
N SER A 237 -6.41 9.89 -1.41
CA SER A 237 -5.89 11.08 -2.08
C SER A 237 -6.16 12.34 -1.29
N LEU A 238 -5.17 13.20 -1.19
CA LEU A 238 -5.25 14.50 -0.53
C LEU A 238 -4.80 15.61 -1.47
N ALA A 239 -5.51 16.73 -1.45
CA ALA A 239 -5.15 17.94 -2.17
C ALA A 239 -4.76 19.05 -1.19
N ILE A 240 -3.61 19.67 -1.40
CA ILE A 240 -3.09 20.75 -0.56
C ILE A 240 -2.78 21.95 -1.47
N ILE A 241 -3.36 23.10 -1.16
CA ILE A 241 -3.07 24.36 -1.87
C ILE A 241 -1.98 25.08 -1.09
N LEU A 242 -0.85 25.33 -1.75
CA LEU A 242 0.17 26.26 -1.28
C LEU A 242 -0.01 27.57 -2.05
N ASP A 243 -0.62 28.55 -1.41
CA ASP A 243 -0.79 29.87 -2.00
C ASP A 243 0.43 30.76 -1.78
N HIS A 244 0.56 31.76 -2.65
CA HIS A 244 1.50 32.85 -2.42
C HIS A 244 1.14 33.60 -1.13
N PRO A 245 2.13 34.00 -0.32
CA PRO A 245 1.87 34.85 0.82
C PRO A 245 1.25 36.16 0.34
N LYS A 246 0.11 36.55 0.92
CA LYS A 246 -0.47 37.87 0.66
C LYS A 246 0.39 38.95 1.30
N LEU A 247 0.86 39.86 0.46
CA LEU A 247 1.65 41.02 0.88
C LEU A 247 0.82 42.29 0.78
N ILE A 248 0.91 43.14 1.80
CA ILE A 248 0.37 44.50 1.78
C ILE A 248 1.49 45.51 1.98
N LEU A 249 1.31 46.70 1.41
CA LEU A 249 2.18 47.84 1.64
C LEU A 249 1.52 48.78 2.64
N GLU A 250 2.19 49.03 3.76
CA GLU A 250 1.81 50.01 4.77
C GLU A 250 2.70 51.25 4.66
N ASN A 251 2.11 52.42 4.93
CA ASN A 251 2.81 53.71 4.92
C ASN A 251 3.49 54.03 3.59
N CYS A 252 2.89 53.58 2.49
CA CYS A 252 3.33 53.83 1.12
C CYS A 252 2.39 54.81 0.40
N PRO A 253 2.52 56.13 0.65
CA PRO A 253 1.69 57.12 -0.01
C PRO A 253 1.98 57.18 -1.52
N GLU A 254 0.93 57.42 -2.31
CA GLU A 254 1.03 57.59 -3.76
C GLU A 254 1.74 58.90 -4.15
N TYR A 255 1.62 59.93 -3.32
CA TYR A 255 2.21 61.25 -3.55
C TYR A 255 3.05 61.70 -2.37
N ILE A 256 4.27 62.18 -2.65
CA ILE A 256 5.27 62.57 -1.64
C ILE A 256 5.90 63.89 -2.09
N GLU A 257 6.09 64.82 -1.15
CA GLU A 257 6.83 66.06 -1.41
C GLU A 257 8.31 65.78 -1.70
N GLU A 258 8.89 66.51 -2.64
CA GLU A 258 10.30 66.39 -2.98
C GLU A 258 11.19 66.56 -1.74
N ASN A 259 12.23 65.72 -1.63
CA ASN A 259 13.14 65.61 -0.49
C ASN A 259 12.55 65.07 0.83
N LYS A 260 11.27 64.70 0.90
CA LYS A 260 10.76 63.97 2.07
C LYS A 260 11.19 62.50 2.04
N GLU A 261 11.53 61.98 3.21
CA GLU A 261 11.80 60.56 3.42
C GLU A 261 10.48 59.81 3.58
N VAL A 262 10.39 58.65 2.94
CA VAL A 262 9.23 57.75 3.02
C VAL A 262 9.69 56.41 3.53
N GLN A 263 8.96 55.91 4.51
CA GLN A 263 9.16 54.61 5.08
C GLN A 263 7.99 53.70 4.69
N CYS A 264 8.22 52.91 3.65
CA CYS A 264 7.30 51.89 3.18
C CYS A 264 7.55 50.58 3.93
N THR A 265 6.52 49.92 4.43
CA THR A 265 6.64 48.60 5.06
C THR A 265 5.83 47.58 4.27
N CYS A 266 6.45 46.46 3.89
CA CYS A 266 5.78 45.35 3.26
C CYS A 266 5.48 44.30 4.34
N LEU A 267 4.20 44.09 4.64
CA LEU A 267 3.76 43.10 5.61
C LEU A 267 3.23 41.86 4.90
N ASN A 268 3.65 40.69 5.38
CA ASN A 268 2.96 39.44 5.09
C ASN A 268 1.75 39.33 6.03
N ILE A 269 0.55 39.43 5.45
CA ILE A 269 -0.70 39.34 6.21
C ILE A 269 -1.23 37.91 6.29
N ASP A 270 -0.68 36.98 5.51
CA ASP A 270 -1.05 35.58 5.63
C ASP A 270 -0.34 34.93 6.81
N THR A 271 -1.07 34.05 7.50
CA THR A 271 -0.50 33.08 8.45
C THR A 271 0.25 31.94 7.75
N SER A 272 0.56 32.11 6.45
CA SER A 272 1.28 31.11 5.67
C SER A 272 2.67 30.94 6.28
N PRO A 273 3.07 29.70 6.64
CA PRO A 273 4.36 29.41 7.26
C PRO A 273 5.56 29.55 6.31
N ILE A 274 5.33 30.01 5.08
CA ILE A 274 6.37 30.23 4.09
C ILE A 274 7.12 31.53 4.44
N ASN A 275 8.37 31.43 4.95
CA ASN A 275 9.21 32.65 5.07
C ASN A 275 9.31 33.35 3.72
N VAL A 276 8.95 34.63 3.70
CA VAL A 276 8.97 35.48 2.52
C VAL A 276 10.27 36.27 2.49
N PHE A 277 10.96 36.27 1.36
CA PHE A 277 12.04 37.20 1.08
C PHE A 277 11.48 38.39 0.33
N ILE A 278 11.54 39.57 0.94
CA ILE A 278 11.05 40.81 0.35
C ILE A 278 12.25 41.54 -0.26
N ASN A 279 12.16 41.81 -1.57
CA ASN A 279 13.11 42.64 -2.31
C ASN A 279 12.37 43.85 -2.89
N TRP A 280 12.99 45.02 -2.77
CA TRP A 280 12.43 46.28 -3.28
C TRP A 280 13.10 46.66 -4.60
N PHE A 281 12.28 47.04 -5.58
CA PHE A 281 12.72 47.39 -6.93
C PHE A 281 12.15 48.75 -7.35
N THR A 282 12.90 49.48 -8.17
CA THR A 282 12.38 50.64 -8.89
C THR A 282 11.51 50.19 -10.06
N LYS A 283 10.79 51.12 -10.68
CA LYS A 283 9.98 50.88 -11.88
C LYS A 283 10.82 50.29 -13.04
N ASP A 284 12.10 50.64 -13.10
CA ASP A 284 13.03 50.19 -14.15
C ASP A 284 13.65 48.80 -13.84
N GLY A 285 13.17 48.12 -12.79
CA GLY A 285 13.67 46.81 -12.37
C GLY A 285 15.02 46.85 -11.64
N GLN A 286 15.55 48.05 -11.35
CA GLN A 286 16.78 48.17 -10.56
C GLN A 286 16.47 47.90 -9.09
N THR A 287 17.30 47.07 -8.45
CA THR A 287 17.22 46.83 -7.01
C THR A 287 17.54 48.11 -6.25
N VAL A 288 16.70 48.47 -5.28
CA VAL A 288 16.97 49.63 -4.42
C VAL A 288 18.09 49.25 -3.45
N LEU A 289 19.31 49.69 -3.76
CA LEU A 289 20.54 49.44 -2.99
C LEU A 289 20.35 49.79 -1.50
N GLY A 290 20.48 48.80 -0.61
CA GLY A 290 20.72 49.05 0.81
C GLY A 290 20.13 48.05 1.79
N ASN A 291 18.94 47.48 1.53
CA ASN A 291 18.19 46.71 2.54
C ASN A 291 17.61 45.41 1.98
N ALA A 292 18.42 44.57 1.34
CA ALA A 292 17.99 43.31 0.70
C ALA A 292 17.39 42.24 1.65
N LYS A 293 17.16 42.57 2.92
CA LYS A 293 16.54 41.70 3.92
C LYS A 293 15.56 42.43 4.85
N SER A 294 15.26 43.70 4.60
CA SER A 294 14.30 44.44 5.42
C SER A 294 12.94 44.45 4.75
N ASN A 295 11.91 44.14 5.54
CA ASN A 295 10.52 44.43 5.20
C ASN A 295 10.21 45.93 5.16
N VAL A 296 11.18 46.80 5.48
CA VAL A 296 11.05 48.25 5.45
C VAL A 296 11.96 48.86 4.39
N LEU A 297 11.35 49.61 3.47
CA LEU A 297 12.03 50.48 2.51
C LEU A 297 12.06 51.91 3.04
N LYS A 298 13.25 52.50 3.12
CA LYS A 298 13.43 53.93 3.38
C LYS A 298 14.05 54.58 2.16
N VAL A 299 13.33 55.52 1.56
CA VAL A 299 13.78 56.25 0.37
C VAL A 299 13.47 57.73 0.50
N LYS A 300 14.39 58.57 0.02
CA LYS A 300 14.17 60.01 -0.08
C LYS A 300 13.59 60.33 -1.46
N ALA A 301 12.43 60.98 -1.49
CA ALA A 301 11.79 61.33 -2.75
C ALA A 301 12.66 62.29 -3.56
N LYS A 302 12.91 61.94 -4.82
CA LYS A 302 13.61 62.78 -5.79
C LYS A 302 12.73 62.93 -7.01
N ARG A 303 12.66 64.14 -7.56
CA ARG A 303 11.94 64.38 -8.80
C ARG A 303 12.62 63.63 -9.94
N ILE A 304 11.87 62.77 -10.63
CA ILE A 304 12.33 62.15 -11.87
C ILE A 304 12.25 63.24 -12.94
N ALA A 305 13.40 63.62 -13.51
CA ALA A 305 13.43 64.50 -14.67
C ALA A 305 12.76 63.77 -15.83
N GLN A 306 11.68 64.35 -16.37
CA GLN A 306 11.02 63.90 -17.59
C GLN A 306 11.88 64.22 -18.81
#